data_AF-A0A9E3BBP6-F1
#
_entry.id   AF-A0A9E3BBP6-F1
#
_cell.length_a   1.000
_cell.length_b   1.000
_cell.length_c   1.000
_cell.angle_alpha   90.00
_cell.angle_beta   90.00
_cell.angle_gamma   90.00
#
_symmetry.space_group_name_H-M   'P 1'
#
loop_
_entity.id
_entity.type
_entity.pdbx_description
1 polymer ?
#
loop_
_entity_poly.entity_id
_entity_poly.type
_entity_poly.pdbx_seq_one_letter_code
_entity_poly.pdbx_strand_id
1 'polypeptide(L)' 'TPPPVRGGKQPRILFATQATARPPTFVLFTTGFLEAGYRRFLERRLRETFGFEGSPIQINVRVREKRGAKSR' A
#
# COMPACT_ATOMS: atom_id res chain seq x y z
N THR A 1 8.60 11.93 1.76
CA THR A 1 9.31 11.61 0.51
C THR A 1 9.11 10.14 0.22
N PRO A 2 8.69 9.74 -1.00
CA PRO A 2 8.62 8.33 -1.37
C PRO A 2 10.03 7.71 -1.28
N PRO A 3 10.15 6.42 -0.91
CA PRO A 3 11.44 5.77 -0.74
C PRO A 3 12.24 5.78 -2.05
N PRO A 4 13.57 5.92 -1.96
CA PRO A 4 14.44 5.84 -3.12
C PRO A 4 14.40 4.42 -3.71
N VAL A 5 14.40 4.36 -5.03
CA VAL A 5 14.29 3.10 -5.76
C VAL A 5 15.67 2.45 -5.83
N ARG A 6 15.90 1.35 -5.10
CA ARG A 6 17.12 0.54 -5.28
C ARG A 6 16.96 -0.37 -6.50
N GLY A 7 17.56 0.04 -7.62
CA GLY A 7 17.91 -0.86 -8.74
C GLY A 7 16.76 -1.40 -9.61
N GLY A 8 15.56 -0.82 -9.59
CA GLY A 8 14.41 -1.34 -10.34
C GLY A 8 13.34 -0.31 -10.70
N LYS A 9 12.21 -0.77 -11.24
CA LYS A 9 11.03 0.09 -11.49
C LYS A 9 10.32 0.38 -10.16
N GLN A 10 10.05 1.66 -9.89
CA GLN A 10 9.33 2.07 -8.68
C GLN A 10 7.95 1.39 -8.63
N PRO A 11 7.58 0.75 -7.50
CA PRO A 11 6.24 0.22 -7.32
C PRO A 11 5.24 1.37 -7.28
N ARG A 12 4.19 1.28 -8.10
CA ARG A 12 3.09 2.25 -8.13
C ARG A 12 1.90 1.67 -7.37
N ILE A 13 1.26 2.51 -6.56
CA ILE A 13 -0.06 2.20 -6.02
C ILE A 13 -1.06 2.47 -7.15
N LEU A 14 -1.80 1.43 -7.55
CA LEU A 14 -2.81 1.53 -8.59
C LEU A 14 -4.10 2.11 -8.01
N PHE A 15 -4.53 1.56 -6.87
CA PHE A 15 -5.66 2.04 -6.10
C PHE A 15 -5.59 1.50 -4.67
N ALA A 16 -6.39 2.10 -3.79
CA ALA A 16 -6.54 1.71 -2.40
C ALA A 16 -8.03 1.64 -2.05
N THR A 17 -8.41 0.73 -1.17
CA THR A 17 -9.77 0.64 -0.63
C THR A 17 -9.74 0.36 0.87
N GLN A 18 -10.72 0.88 1.60
CA GLN A 18 -10.97 0.46 2.97
C GLN A 18 -11.79 -0.83 2.95
N ALA A 19 -11.24 -1.91 3.52
CA ALA A 19 -11.88 -3.22 3.54
C ALA A 19 -12.71 -3.44 4.81
N THR A 20 -12.27 -2.91 5.95
CA THR A 20 -12.99 -2.99 7.24
C THR A 20 -12.87 -1.68 8.02
N ALA A 21 -13.83 -1.43 8.92
CA ALA A 21 -13.89 -0.20 9.72
C ALA A 21 -13.37 -0.34 11.17
N ARG A 22 -13.44 -1.52 11.78
CA ARG A 22 -13.00 -1.75 13.17
C ARG A 22 -12.10 -3.00 13.26
N PRO A 23 -10.77 -2.87 13.19
CA PRO A 23 -10.00 -1.62 12.96
C PRO A 23 -10.09 -1.12 11.50
N PRO A 24 -9.76 0.17 11.25
CA PRO A 24 -9.63 0.70 9.89
C PRO A 24 -8.54 -0.05 9.11
N THR A 25 -8.95 -0.86 8.15
CA THR A 25 -8.04 -1.69 7.34
C THR A 25 -8.09 -1.24 5.89
N PHE A 26 -6.93 -0.87 5.35
CA PHE A 26 -6.76 -0.47 3.96
C PHE A 26 -6.04 -1.56 3.17
N VAL A 27 -6.55 -1.86 1.99
CA VAL A 27 -5.91 -2.75 1.01
C VAL A 27 -5.35 -1.89 -0.12
N LEU A 28 -4.03 -1.94 -0.30
CA LEU A 28 -3.31 -1.26 -1.38
C LEU A 28 -3.04 -2.25 -2.50
N PHE A 29 -3.51 -1.93 -3.71
CA PHE A 29 -3.18 -2.69 -4.91
C PHE A 29 -2.00 -2.04 -5.61
N THR A 30 -0.91 -2.77 -5.76
CA THR A 30 0.36 -2.20 -6.22
C THR A 30 0.94 -2.99 -7.38
N THR A 31 1.79 -2.34 -8.19
CA THR A 31 2.53 -3.01 -9.27
C THR A 31 3.74 -3.80 -8.77
N GLY A 32 4.10 -3.64 -7.49
CA GLY A 32 5.27 -4.26 -6.88
C GLY A 32 5.24 -4.14 -5.36
N PHE A 33 6.20 -4.76 -4.69
CA PHE A 33 6.30 -4.74 -3.23
C PHE A 33 6.55 -3.31 -2.69
N LEU A 34 5.91 -2.96 -1.58
CA LEU A 34 6.17 -1.71 -0.87
C LEU A 34 7.02 -1.98 0.37
N GLU A 35 8.15 -1.29 0.48
CA GLU A 35 8.99 -1.37 1.67
C GLU A 35 8.25 -0.94 2.94
N ALA A 36 8.66 -1.48 4.08
CA ALA A 36 8.02 -1.22 5.37
C ALA A 36 8.02 0.29 5.71
N GLY A 37 9.10 1.02 5.39
CA GLY A 37 9.19 2.46 5.63
C GLY A 37 8.12 3.25 4.88
N TYR A 38 7.84 2.88 3.62
CA TYR A 38 6.78 3.55 2.86
C TYR A 38 5.38 3.18 3.33
N ARG A 39 5.18 1.93 3.75
CA ARG A 39 3.92 1.51 4.39
C ARG A 39 3.65 2.32 5.67
N ARG A 40 4.66 2.51 6.53
CA ARG A 40 4.56 3.36 7.73
C ARG A 40 4.27 4.82 7.37
N PHE A 41 4.89 5.34 6.31
CA PHE A 41 4.59 6.68 5.81
C PHE A 41 3.11 6.82 5.40
N LEU A 42 2.58 5.85 4.65
CA LEU A 42 1.17 5.86 4.23
C LEU A 42 0.23 5.74 5.43
N GLU A 43 0.54 4.88 6.39
CA GLU A 43 -0.22 4.75 7.64
C GLU A 43 -0.31 6.07 8.38
N ARG A 44 0.83 6.75 8.57
CA ARG A 44 0.87 8.05 9.23
C ARG A 44 0.05 9.10 8.46
N ARG A 45 0.15 9.13 7.13
CA ARG A 45 -0.63 10.06 6.30
C ARG A 45 -2.13 9.80 6.38
N LEU A 46 -2.56 8.55 6.38
CA LEU A 46 -3.96 8.19 6.59
C LEU A 46 -4.46 8.63 7.97
N ARG A 47 -3.64 8.44 9.01
CA ARG A 47 -3.95 8.92 10.38
C ARG A 47 -4.10 10.43 10.43
N GLU A 48 -3.13 11.17 9.90
CA GLU A 48 -3.13 12.64 9.89
C GLU A 48 -4.30 13.23 9.08
N THR A 49 -4.70 12.58 7.98
CA THR A 49 -5.74 13.11 7.08
C THR A 49 -7.16 12.82 7.59
N PHE A 50 -7.38 11.65 8.18
CA PHE A 50 -8.73 11.17 8.54
C PHE A 50 -8.97 11.08 10.06
N GLY A 51 -7.99 11.42 10.89
CA GLY A 51 -8.19 11.53 12.35
C GLY A 51 -8.36 10.20 13.07
N PHE A 52 -7.70 9.12 12.63
CA PHE A 52 -7.77 7.80 13.27
C PHE A 52 -7.00 7.71 14.61
N GLU A 53 -7.04 8.74 15.45
CA GLU A 53 -6.41 8.71 16.77
C GLU A 53 -7.02 7.62 17.66
N GLY A 54 -6.18 6.93 18.44
CA GLY A 54 -6.61 5.84 19.32
C GLY A 54 -6.97 4.51 18.62
N SER A 55 -7.08 4.46 17.28
CA SER A 55 -7.31 3.22 16.54
C SER A 55 -6.05 2.77 15.76
N PRO A 56 -5.66 1.49 15.82
CA PRO A 56 -4.60 0.98 14.95
C PRO A 56 -5.09 0.96 13.50
N ILE A 57 -4.27 1.46 12.57
CA ILE A 57 -4.56 1.38 11.12
C ILE A 57 -3.82 0.16 10.58
N GLN A 58 -4.54 -0.71 9.87
CA GLN A 58 -3.95 -1.88 9.21
C GLN A 58 -3.79 -1.61 7.72
N ILE A 59 -2.61 -1.91 7.16
CA ILE A 59 -2.34 -1.78 5.72
C ILE A 59 -1.91 -3.14 5.16
N ASN A 60 -2.76 -3.68 4.29
CA ASN A 60 -2.48 -4.88 3.52
C ASN A 60 -2.06 -4.51 2.10
N VAL A 61 -0.99 -5.11 1.58
CA VAL A 61 -0.52 -4.86 0.21
C VAL A 61 -0.79 -6.08 -0.66
N ARG A 62 -1.54 -5.88 -1.74
CA ARG A 62 -1.79 -6.87 -2.79
C ARG A 62 -0.99 -6.48 -4.02
N VAL A 63 0.11 -7.19 -4.25
CA VAL A 63 0.92 -6.99 -5.46
C VAL A 63 0.19 -7.66 -6.63
N ARG A 64 -0.09 -6.90 -7.68
CA ARG A 64 -0.63 -7.44 -8.92
C ARG A 64 0.41 -8.34 -9.56
N GLU A 65 0.11 -9.63 -9.67
CA GLU A 65 0.91 -10.52 -10.51
C GLU A 65 0.91 -9.99 -11.94
N LYS A 66 2.09 -9.85 -12.53
CA LYS A 66 2.17 -9.67 -13.98
C LYS A 66 1.60 -10.95 -14.56
N ARG A 67 0.43 -10.88 -15.21
CA ARG A 67 -0.03 -11.95 -16.11
C ARG A 67 1.12 -12.20 -17.07
N GLY A 68 1.85 -13.30 -16.87
CA GLY A 68 2.78 -13.79 -17.87
C GLY A 68 1.98 -13.92 -19.15
N ALA A 69 2.53 -13.45 -20.26
CA ALA A 69 1.99 -13.78 -21.57
C ALA A 69 1.80 -15.31 -21.56
N LYS A 70 0.54 -15.77 -21.59
CA LYS A 70 0.28 -17.16 -21.92
C LYS A 70 0.91 -17.33 -23.30
N SER A 71 2.05 -18.01 -23.36
CA SER A 71 2.61 -18.48 -24.62
C SER A 71 1.46 -19.22 -25.30
N ARG A 72 0.98 -18.65 -26.39
CA ARG A 72 0.32 -19.46 -27.42
C ARG A 72 1.38 -20.36 -28.05
#